data_AF-A0A923UX36-F1
#
_entry.id   AF-A0A923UX36-F1
#
_cell.length_a   1.000
_cell.length_b   1.000
_cell.length_c   1.000
_cell.angle_alpha   90.00
_cell.angle_beta   90.00
_cell.angle_gamma   90.00
#
_symmetry.space_group_name_H-M   'P 1'
#
loop_
_entity.id
_entity.type
_entity.pdbx_description
1 polymer ?
#
loop_
_entity_poly.entity_id
_entity_poly.type
_entity_poly.pdbx_seq_one_letter_code
_entity_poly.pdbx_strand_id
1 'polypeptide(L)'
;LVAVHADWCPTCKAQKPILGELMGKPEFKDVTELVVDFDAQKPIVQHYKVSTQSTLIAFKGGKEVGRSVGDTTRGGIEGLVKKAVN
;
A
#
# COMPACT_ATOMS: atom_id res chain seq x y z
N LEU A 1 3.23 -5.55 -1.22
CA LEU A 1 2.71 -4.23 -0.79
C LEU A 1 1.57 -4.47 0.19
N VAL A 2 1.63 -3.91 1.40
CA VAL A 2 0.47 -3.89 2.31
C VAL A 2 -0.24 -2.56 2.15
N ALA A 3 -1.52 -2.58 1.77
CA ALA A 3 -2.37 -1.40 1.62
C ALA A 3 -3.45 -1.39 2.70
N VAL A 4 -3.30 -0.50 3.68
CA VAL A 4 -4.25 -0.38 4.79
C VAL A 4 -5.38 0.58 4.39
N HIS A 5 -6.60 0.07 4.29
CA HIS A 5 -7.77 0.81 3.81
C HIS A 5 -8.92 0.80 4.81
N ALA A 6 -9.88 1.69 4.61
CA ALA A 6 -11.22 1.58 5.17
C ALA A 6 -12.24 1.99 4.10
N ASP A 7 -13.47 1.48 4.15
CA ASP A 7 -14.47 1.76 3.10
C ASP A 7 -14.92 3.24 3.07
N TRP A 8 -14.93 3.88 4.23
CA TRP A 8 -15.28 5.30 4.39
C TRP A 8 -14.12 6.25 4.02
N CYS A 9 -12.92 5.73 3.73
CA CYS A 9 -11.71 6.52 3.53
C CYS A 9 -11.64 7.10 2.08
N PRO A 10 -11.79 8.42 1.88
CA PRO A 10 -11.71 9.04 0.56
C PRO A 10 -10.31 8.94 -0.06
N THR A 11 -9.26 9.07 0.76
CA THR A 11 -7.86 8.93 0.32
C THR A 11 -7.58 7.52 -0.22
N CYS A 12 -8.14 6.50 0.42
CA CYS A 12 -8.02 5.11 -0.01
C CYS A 12 -8.72 4.87 -1.35
N LYS A 13 -9.89 5.51 -1.56
CA LYS A 13 -10.59 5.49 -2.86
C LYS A 13 -9.76 6.11 -3.98
N ALA A 14 -8.99 7.17 -3.68
CA ALA A 14 -8.07 7.78 -4.63
C ALA A 14 -6.82 6.94 -4.92
N GLN A 15 -6.30 6.21 -3.93
CA GLN A 15 -5.16 5.30 -4.09
C GLN A 15 -5.49 4.07 -4.94
N LYS A 16 -6.70 3.51 -4.79
CA LYS A 16 -7.13 2.26 -5.44
C LYS A 16 -6.91 2.21 -6.97
N PRO A 17 -7.35 3.19 -7.79
CA PRO A 17 -7.11 3.14 -9.23
C PRO A 17 -5.62 3.22 -9.59
N ILE A 18 -4.83 4.00 -8.84
CA ILE A 18 -3.38 4.11 -9.06
C ILE A 18 -2.71 2.75 -8.80
N LEU A 19 -3.04 2.10 -7.69
CA LEU A 19 -2.53 0.77 -7.37
C LEU A 19 -2.96 -0.26 -8.41
N GLY A 20 -4.22 -0.25 -8.84
CA GLY A 20 -4.72 -1.14 -9.88
C GLY A 20 -3.96 -0.99 -11.21
N GLU A 21 -3.70 0.24 -11.65
CA GLU A 21 -2.87 0.49 -12.84
C GLU A 21 -1.44 -0.02 -12.67
N LEU A 22 -0.82 0.23 -11.51
CA LEU A 22 0.56 -0.18 -11.25
C LEU A 22 0.67 -1.71 -11.19
N MET A 23 -0.21 -2.39 -10.45
CA MET A 23 -0.18 -3.86 -10.34
C MET A 23 -0.45 -4.56 -11.68
N GLY A 24 -1.06 -3.87 -12.66
CA GLY A 24 -1.21 -4.36 -14.02
C GLY A 24 0.04 -4.25 -14.92
N LYS A 25 1.09 -3.54 -14.49
CA LYS A 25 2.31 -3.35 -15.29
C LYS A 25 3.27 -4.55 -15.17
N PRO A 26 3.91 -5.00 -16.27
CA PRO A 26 4.90 -6.09 -16.23
C PRO A 26 6.07 -5.86 -15.27
N GLU A 27 6.47 -4.60 -15.05
CA GLU A 27 7.53 -4.21 -14.10
C GLU A 27 7.19 -4.60 -12.65
N PHE A 28 5.91 -4.67 -12.30
CA PHE A 28 5.45 -4.95 -10.93
C PHE A 28 4.79 -6.32 -10.80
N LYS A 29 4.96 -7.22 -11.77
CA LYS A 29 4.35 -8.55 -11.79
C LYS A 29 4.68 -9.41 -10.54
N ASP A 30 5.84 -9.16 -9.93
CA ASP A 30 6.33 -9.89 -8.75
C ASP A 30 5.92 -9.21 -7.44
N VAL A 31 5.18 -8.10 -7.50
CA VAL A 31 4.61 -7.41 -6.34
C VAL A 31 3.20 -7.92 -6.09
N THR A 32 2.98 -8.56 -4.95
CA THR A 32 1.62 -8.86 -4.48
C THR A 32 1.09 -7.70 -3.65
N GLU A 33 -0.09 -7.19 -4.00
CA GLU A 33 -0.87 -6.29 -3.15
C GLU A 33 -1.69 -7.10 -2.13
N LEU A 34 -1.54 -6.76 -0.85
CA LEU A 34 -2.32 -7.29 0.26
C LEU A 34 -3.11 -6.14 0.87
N VAL A 35 -4.42 -6.22 0.79
CA VAL A 35 -5.32 -5.22 1.33
C VAL A 35 -5.67 -5.59 2.77
N VAL A 36 -5.48 -4.64 3.69
CA VAL A 36 -5.78 -4.80 5.12
C VAL A 36 -6.86 -3.80 5.50
N ASP A 37 -7.96 -4.31 6.03
CA ASP A 37 -9.04 -3.49 6.57
C ASP A 37 -8.61 -2.89 7.92
N PHE A 38 -8.58 -1.55 7.99
CA PHE A 38 -8.17 -0.78 9.15
C PHE A 38 -9.09 -1.02 10.35
N ASP A 39 -10.37 -1.29 10.12
CA ASP A 39 -11.40 -1.44 11.15
C ASP A 39 -11.58 -2.90 11.56
N ALA A 40 -11.59 -3.82 10.61
CA ALA A 40 -11.85 -5.24 10.86
C ALA A 40 -10.58 -6.02 11.27
N GLN A 41 -9.39 -5.64 10.79
CA GLN A 41 -8.16 -6.41 10.98
C GLN A 41 -7.19 -5.75 11.97
N LYS A 42 -7.71 -5.27 13.11
CA LYS A 42 -6.93 -4.55 14.14
C LYS A 42 -5.61 -5.23 14.55
N PRO A 43 -5.52 -6.57 14.73
CA PRO A 43 -4.24 -7.21 15.06
C PRO A 43 -3.15 -7.00 14.00
N ILE A 44 -3.52 -7.00 12.72
CA ILE A 44 -2.59 -6.79 11.61
C ILE A 44 -2.16 -5.32 11.55
N VAL A 45 -3.11 -4.40 11.72
CA VAL A 45 -2.85 -2.95 11.78
C VAL A 45 -1.85 -2.63 12.90
N GLN A 46 -2.06 -3.22 14.09
CA GLN A 46 -1.18 -3.07 15.24
C GLN A 46 0.19 -3.70 14.99
N HIS A 47 0.24 -4.90 14.39
CA HIS A 47 1.48 -5.58 14.04
C HIS A 47 2.40 -4.70 13.18
N TYR A 48 1.83 -4.03 12.16
CA TYR A 48 2.58 -3.12 11.28
C TYR A 48 2.71 -1.68 11.82
N LYS A 49 2.29 -1.44 13.07
CA LYS A 49 2.35 -0.13 13.74
C LYS A 49 1.72 0.98 12.88
N VAL A 50 0.55 0.69 12.32
CA VAL A 50 -0.20 1.64 11.49
C VAL A 50 -1.18 2.40 12.37
N SER A 51 -1.11 3.73 12.34
CA SER A 51 -2.01 4.61 13.09
C SER A 51 -3.18 5.13 12.27
N THR A 52 -3.08 5.06 10.93
CA THR A 52 -3.99 5.73 10.01
C THR A 52 -4.25 4.84 8.79
N GLN A 53 -5.51 4.74 8.37
CA GLN A 53 -5.91 4.28 7.04
C GLN A 53 -5.17 5.07 5.93
N SER A 54 -5.19 4.56 4.70
CA SER A 54 -4.39 5.07 3.55
C SER A 54 -2.87 4.96 3.73
N THR A 55 -2.44 4.06 4.62
CA THR A 55 -1.02 3.71 4.75
C THR A 55 -0.67 2.59 3.77
N LEU A 56 0.36 2.84 2.96
CA LEU A 56 0.95 1.87 2.04
C LEU A 56 2.34 1.48 2.57
N ILE A 57 2.63 0.18 2.65
CA ILE A 57 3.92 -0.34 3.13
C ILE A 57 4.51 -1.29 2.10
N ALA A 58 5.68 -0.94 1.58
CA ALA A 58 6.43 -1.74 0.62
C ALA A 58 7.38 -2.70 1.36
N PHE A 59 7.42 -3.95 0.88
CA PHE A 59 8.31 -4.99 1.40
C PHE A 59 9.13 -5.60 0.27
N LYS A 60 10.40 -5.94 0.56
CA LYS A 60 11.26 -6.75 -0.31
C LYS A 60 12.03 -7.76 0.54
N GLY A 61 11.98 -9.04 0.18
CA GLY A 61 12.65 -10.10 0.94
C GLY A 61 12.25 -10.16 2.42
N GLY A 62 10.98 -9.90 2.72
CA GLY A 62 10.44 -9.88 4.09
C GLY A 62 10.78 -8.65 4.93
N LYS A 63 11.52 -7.67 4.38
CA LYS A 63 11.87 -6.42 5.09
C LYS A 63 11.06 -5.25 4.55
N GLU A 64 10.61 -4.37 5.44
CA GLU A 64 10.00 -3.08 5.06
C GLU A 64 11.07 -2.22 4.37
N VAL A 65 10.80 -1.80 3.14
CA VAL A 65 11.70 -0.96 2.32
C VAL A 65 11.18 0.48 2.17
N GLY A 66 9.95 0.73 2.63
CA GLY A 66 9.39 2.07 2.72
C GLY A 66 7.92 2.04 3.09
N ARG A 67 7.42 3.20 3.51
CA ARG A 67 6.00 3.46 3.71
C ARG A 67 5.62 4.85 3.22
N SER A 68 4.34 5.00 2.88
CA SER A 68 3.71 6.28 2.58
C SER A 68 2.36 6.34 3.27
N VAL A 69 1.99 7.51 3.78
CA VAL A 69 0.73 7.73 4.49
C VAL A 69 -0.03 8.84 3.79
N GLY A 70 -1.22 8.52 3.30
CA GLY A 70 -2.13 9.51 2.71
C GLY A 70 -1.72 10.07 1.34
N ASP A 71 -0.65 9.55 0.73
CA ASP A 71 -0.24 9.96 -0.61
C ASP A 71 -1.23 9.48 -1.66
N THR A 72 -1.64 10.39 -2.54
CA THR A 72 -2.55 10.14 -3.66
C THR A 72 -1.92 10.50 -5.01
N THR A 73 -0.62 10.75 -5.04
CA THR A 73 0.10 11.08 -6.27
C THR A 73 0.59 9.80 -6.94
N ARG A 74 0.43 9.73 -8.27
CA ARG A 74 0.91 8.59 -9.05
C ARG A 74 2.42 8.38 -8.89
N GLY A 75 3.19 9.46 -8.94
CA GLY A 75 4.65 9.41 -8.82
C GLY A 75 5.14 8.94 -7.45
N GLY A 76 4.51 9.40 -6.36
CA GLY A 76 4.88 8.99 -5.01
C GLY A 76 4.55 7.52 -4.72
N ILE A 77 3.35 7.07 -5.10
CA ILE A 77 2.94 5.67 -4.97
C ILE A 77 3.80 4.77 -5.86
N GLU A 78 4.04 5.12 -7.12
CA GLU A 78 4.91 4.35 -8.02
C GLU A 78 6.35 4.28 -7.46
N GLY A 79 6.87 5.40 -6.95
CA GLY A 79 8.17 5.44 -6.30
C GLY A 79 8.28 4.53 -5.08
N LEU A 80 7.21 4.42 -4.28
CA LEU A 80 7.14 3.47 -3.17
C LEU A 80 7.12 2.03 -3.68
N VAL A 81 6.28 1.71 -4.67
CA VAL A 81 6.15 0.35 -5.23
C VAL A 81 7.47 -0.10 -5.88
N LYS A 82 8.19 0.79 -6.56
CA LYS A 82 9.51 0.52 -7.14
C LYS A 82 10.52 0.01 -6.12
N LYS A 83 10.45 0.44 -4.86
CA LYS A 83 11.34 -0.08 -3.79
C LYS A 83 11.12 -1.56 -3.48
N ALA A 84 9.94 -2.11 -3.81
CA ALA A 84 9.64 -3.52 -3.58
C ALA A 84 10.26 -4.44 -4.65
N VAL A 85 10.61 -3.90 -5.83
CA VAL A 85 11.23 -4.66 -6.93
C VAL A 85 12.72 -4.38 -7.07
N ASN A 86 13.14 -3.12 -6.86
CA ASN A 86 14.53 -2.67 -7.02
C ASN A 86 15.44 -3.06 -5.87
#